data_AF-A0A1Q9JVZ1-F1
#
_entry.id   AF-A0A1Q9JVZ1-F1
#
_cell.length_a   1.000
_cell.length_b   1.000
_cell.length_c   1.000
_cell.angle_alpha   90.00
_cell.angle_beta   90.00
_cell.angle_gamma   90.00
#
_symmetry.space_group_name_H-M   'P 1'
#
loop_
_entity.id
_entity.type
_entity.pdbx_description
1 polymer ?
#
loop_
_entity_poly.entity_id
_entity_poly.type
_entity_poly.pdbx_seq_one_letter_code
_entity_poly.pdbx_strand_id
1 'polypeptide(L)'
;MKFENRYYADYTVIREYTKHVFCKTTRIMGMILMIVSMCGFGLSLFAGYTVSESVLFICCFLGGLMIYCYYFLVLRAMTKQSDNLHGGTLPEMIIKFGDRIELNEGNVQMEFDYKQIIKVHNLPNLYALMIDKNQSIIVAKGGFVKGTKEEFEKFIREKIK
;
A
#
# COMPACT_ATOMS: atom_id res chain seq x y z
N MET A 1 -11.80 12.70 23.04
CA MET A 1 -10.87 12.91 21.90
C MET A 1 -9.41 12.95 22.39
N LYS A 2 -8.63 11.89 22.10
CA LYS A 2 -7.27 11.68 22.62
C LYS A 2 -6.16 12.08 21.62
N PHE A 3 -6.28 11.72 20.34
CA PHE A 3 -5.30 12.08 19.31
C PHE A 3 -5.99 12.72 18.10
N GLU A 4 -5.24 13.55 17.39
CA GLU A 4 -5.69 14.18 16.14
C GLU A 4 -4.53 14.20 15.15
N ASN A 5 -4.79 13.69 13.95
CA ASN A 5 -3.84 13.64 12.84
C ASN A 5 -4.40 14.41 11.65
N ARG A 6 -3.62 15.32 11.08
CA ARG A 6 -3.97 16.11 9.91
C ARG A 6 -2.85 16.06 8.88
N TYR A 7 -3.18 15.76 7.63
CA TYR A 7 -2.23 15.78 6.53
C TYR A 7 -2.94 15.93 5.19
N TYR A 8 -2.21 16.33 4.15
CA TYR A 8 -2.72 16.33 2.78
C TYR A 8 -2.38 15.01 2.12
N ALA A 9 -3.37 14.38 1.46
CA ALA A 9 -3.20 13.11 0.76
C ALA A 9 -2.37 13.28 -0.54
N ASP A 10 -1.09 13.58 -0.39
CA ASP A 10 -0.19 13.85 -1.50
C ASP A 10 0.29 12.57 -2.21
N TYR A 11 0.95 12.78 -3.35
CA TYR A 11 1.52 11.67 -4.13
C TYR A 11 2.54 10.84 -3.32
N THR A 12 3.27 11.44 -2.37
CA THR A 12 4.27 10.71 -1.58
C THR A 12 3.63 9.72 -0.63
N VAL A 13 2.54 10.10 0.03
CA VAL A 13 1.73 9.23 0.89
C VAL A 13 1.14 8.07 0.07
N ILE A 14 0.51 8.36 -1.07
CA ILE A 14 -0.09 7.34 -1.95
C ILE A 14 0.97 6.35 -2.45
N ARG A 15 2.14 6.86 -2.83
CA ARG A 15 3.25 6.04 -3.33
C ARG A 15 3.82 5.12 -2.25
N GLU A 16 4.09 5.65 -1.06
CA GLU A 16 4.63 4.86 0.06
C GLU A 16 3.63 3.76 0.48
N TYR A 17 2.36 4.12 0.59
CA TYR A 17 1.29 3.16 0.88
C TYR A 17 1.17 2.06 -0.18
N THR A 18 1.05 2.43 -1.47
CA THR A 18 0.89 1.48 -2.58
C THR A 18 2.08 0.52 -2.67
N LYS A 19 3.30 1.04 -2.49
CA LYS A 19 4.53 0.25 -2.59
C LYS A 19 4.63 -0.81 -1.48
N HIS A 20 4.26 -0.45 -0.25
CA HIS A 20 4.54 -1.28 0.92
C HIS A 20 3.35 -2.14 1.37
N VAL A 21 2.11 -1.70 1.13
CA VAL A 21 0.90 -2.42 1.55
C VAL A 21 0.33 -3.25 0.40
N PHE A 22 0.10 -2.65 -0.77
CA PHE A 22 -0.56 -3.35 -1.89
C PHE A 22 0.39 -4.20 -2.75
N CYS A 23 1.49 -3.61 -3.22
CA CYS A 23 2.29 -4.22 -4.29
C CYS A 23 3.51 -5.01 -3.82
N LYS A 24 3.79 -5.07 -2.50
CA LYS A 24 4.98 -5.74 -1.97
C LYS A 24 5.05 -7.20 -2.38
N THR A 25 3.97 -7.96 -2.14
CA THR A 25 3.90 -9.40 -2.43
C THR A 25 3.90 -9.66 -3.94
N THR A 26 3.08 -8.95 -4.70
CA THR A 26 2.96 -9.11 -6.16
C THR A 26 4.28 -8.81 -6.87
N ARG A 27 5.00 -7.76 -6.45
CA ARG A 27 6.31 -7.41 -7.00
C ARG A 27 7.36 -8.47 -6.70
N ILE A 28 7.36 -9.04 -5.48
CA ILE A 28 8.27 -10.13 -5.10
C ILE A 28 7.97 -11.37 -5.95
N MET A 29 6.71 -11.73 -6.13
CA MET A 29 6.30 -12.86 -6.95
C MET A 29 6.75 -12.70 -8.42
N GLY A 30 6.56 -11.50 -9.00
CA GLY A 30 7.04 -11.18 -10.34
C GLY A 30 8.57 -11.30 -10.47
N MET A 31 9.32 -10.81 -9.48
CA MET A 31 10.79 -10.96 -9.46
C MET A 31 11.23 -12.43 -9.37
N ILE A 32 10.61 -13.22 -8.49
CA ILE A 32 10.93 -14.65 -8.37
C ILE A 32 10.67 -15.36 -9.71
N LEU A 33 9.51 -15.11 -10.34
CA LEU A 33 9.17 -15.71 -11.62
C LEU A 33 10.18 -15.34 -12.71
N MET A 34 10.62 -14.07 -12.78
CA MET A 34 11.65 -13.63 -13.72
C MET A 34 12.99 -14.34 -13.48
N ILE A 35 13.44 -14.45 -12.22
CA ILE A 35 14.71 -15.13 -11.88
C ILE A 35 14.65 -16.62 -12.26
N VAL A 36 13.57 -17.31 -11.87
CA VAL A 36 13.40 -18.74 -12.20
C VAL A 36 13.36 -18.95 -13.71
N SER A 37 12.66 -18.07 -14.45
CA SER A 37 12.60 -18.14 -15.91
C SER A 37 13.96 -17.89 -16.56
N MET A 38 14.75 -16.95 -16.03
CA MET A 38 16.09 -16.65 -16.53
C MET A 38 17.07 -17.80 -16.28
N CYS A 39 17.03 -18.43 -15.10
CA CYS A 39 17.82 -19.61 -14.79
C CYS A 39 17.42 -20.80 -15.68
N GLY A 40 16.11 -21.03 -15.86
CA GLY A 40 15.59 -22.08 -16.73
C GLY A 40 16.03 -21.92 -18.18
N PHE A 41 15.97 -20.70 -18.71
CA PHE A 41 16.46 -20.38 -20.05
C PHE A 41 17.98 -20.54 -20.19
N GLY A 42 18.75 -20.15 -19.18
CA GLY A 42 20.20 -20.38 -19.17
C GLY A 42 20.54 -21.86 -19.27
N LEU A 43 19.91 -22.69 -18.44
CA LEU A 43 20.07 -24.15 -18.49
C LEU A 43 19.58 -24.74 -19.82
N SER A 44 18.51 -24.19 -20.41
CA SER A 44 17.96 -24.70 -21.66
C SER A 44 18.95 -24.55 -22.82
N LEU A 45 19.68 -23.43 -22.85
CA LEU A 45 20.75 -23.18 -23.82
C LEU A 45 21.96 -24.10 -23.64
N PHE A 46 22.36 -24.38 -22.39
CA PHE A 46 23.52 -25.25 -22.11
C PHE A 46 23.26 -26.73 -22.42
N ALA A 47 22.04 -27.21 -22.20
CA ALA A 47 21.69 -28.63 -22.36
C ALA A 47 21.08 -28.97 -23.75
N GLY A 48 20.96 -28.01 -24.66
CA GLY A 48 20.52 -28.25 -26.04
C GLY A 48 19.04 -28.58 -26.18
N TYR A 49 18.18 -28.04 -25.30
CA TYR A 49 16.74 -28.27 -25.34
C TYR A 49 16.08 -27.72 -26.61
N THR A 50 14.88 -28.21 -26.92
CA THR A 50 14.13 -27.81 -28.12
C THR A 50 13.72 -26.33 -28.07
N VAL A 51 13.61 -25.72 -29.26
CA VAL A 51 13.18 -24.30 -29.43
C VAL A 51 11.86 -24.02 -28.71
N SER A 52 10.94 -24.99 -28.67
CA SER A 52 9.65 -24.88 -28.00
C SER A 52 9.76 -24.58 -26.50
N GLU A 53 10.69 -25.22 -25.80
CA GLU A 53 10.85 -25.04 -24.34
C GLU A 53 11.49 -23.70 -24.01
N SER A 54 12.43 -23.25 -24.85
CA SER A 54 13.06 -21.94 -24.72
C SER A 54 12.06 -20.78 -24.88
N VAL A 55 11.05 -20.94 -25.74
CA VAL A 55 9.95 -19.97 -25.89
C VAL A 55 9.09 -19.87 -24.62
N LEU A 56 8.82 -20.98 -23.94
CA LEU A 56 8.05 -20.98 -22.69
C LEU A 56 8.73 -20.16 -21.59
N PHE A 57 10.05 -20.29 -21.41
CA PHE A 57 10.78 -19.49 -20.43
C PHE A 57 10.74 -17.99 -20.74
N ILE A 58 10.80 -17.61 -22.03
CA ILE A 58 10.65 -16.21 -22.45
C ILE A 58 9.25 -15.69 -22.12
N CYS A 59 8.19 -16.47 -22.40
CA CYS A 59 6.82 -16.10 -22.05
C CYS A 59 6.64 -15.93 -20.54
N CYS A 60 7.18 -16.85 -19.72
CA CYS A 60 7.14 -16.74 -18.26
C CYS A 60 7.89 -15.51 -17.75
N PHE A 61 9.04 -15.18 -18.35
CA PHE A 61 9.78 -13.97 -18.02
C PHE A 61 8.97 -12.71 -18.32
N LEU A 62 8.35 -12.62 -19.50
CA LEU A 62 7.49 -11.50 -19.87
C LEU A 62 6.25 -11.39 -18.95
N GLY A 63 5.68 -12.52 -18.55
CA GLY A 63 4.61 -12.57 -17.55
C GLY A 63 5.07 -12.01 -16.20
N GLY A 64 6.24 -12.42 -15.72
CA GLY A 64 6.86 -11.89 -14.50
C GLY A 64 7.12 -10.38 -14.58
N LEU A 65 7.57 -9.89 -15.75
CA LEU A 65 7.77 -8.47 -16.00
C LEU A 65 6.46 -7.68 -15.98
N MET A 66 5.38 -8.21 -16.58
CA MET A 66 4.06 -7.59 -16.50
C MET A 66 3.55 -7.49 -15.06
N ILE A 67 3.69 -8.57 -14.28
CA ILE A 67 3.34 -8.60 -12.85
C ILE A 67 4.17 -7.59 -12.05
N TYR A 68 5.47 -7.45 -12.37
CA TYR A 68 6.34 -6.46 -11.75
C TYR A 68 5.90 -5.03 -12.09
N CYS A 69 5.58 -4.77 -13.37
CA CYS A 69 5.12 -3.47 -13.85
C CYS A 69 3.69 -3.12 -13.41
N TYR A 70 2.89 -4.09 -12.95
CA TYR A 70 1.54 -3.87 -12.40
C TYR A 70 1.51 -2.81 -11.30
N TYR A 71 2.59 -2.71 -10.51
CA TYR A 71 2.78 -1.63 -9.52
C TYR A 71 2.54 -0.23 -10.09
N PHE A 72 3.08 0.06 -11.30
CA PHE A 72 2.94 1.38 -11.90
C PHE A 72 1.50 1.67 -12.33
N LEU A 73 0.78 0.64 -12.79
CA LEU A 73 -0.64 0.76 -13.15
C LEU A 73 -1.49 1.06 -11.91
N VAL A 74 -1.28 0.33 -10.80
CA VAL A 74 -2.00 0.55 -9.55
C VAL A 74 -1.72 1.96 -9.00
N LEU A 75 -0.45 2.38 -8.99
CA LEU A 75 -0.09 3.71 -8.52
C LEU A 75 -0.81 4.79 -9.35
N ARG A 76 -0.79 4.67 -10.67
CA ARG A 76 -1.47 5.62 -11.57
C ARG A 76 -2.99 5.62 -11.37
N ALA A 77 -3.59 4.45 -11.14
CA ALA A 77 -5.02 4.32 -10.86
C ALA A 77 -5.40 5.00 -9.54
N MET A 78 -4.64 4.77 -8.47
CA MET A 78 -4.86 5.38 -7.15
C MET A 78 -4.72 6.90 -7.19
N THR A 79 -3.67 7.42 -7.85
CA THR A 79 -3.50 8.88 -8.01
C THR A 79 -4.65 9.48 -8.81
N LYS A 80 -5.04 8.87 -9.93
CA LYS A 80 -6.18 9.34 -10.74
C LYS A 80 -7.50 9.29 -9.98
N GLN A 81 -7.72 8.27 -9.14
CA GLN A 81 -8.90 8.18 -8.30
C GLN A 81 -8.92 9.31 -7.26
N SER A 82 -7.79 9.57 -6.62
CA SER A 82 -7.64 10.70 -5.69
C SER A 82 -7.94 12.04 -6.36
N ASP A 83 -7.42 12.26 -7.58
CA ASP A 83 -7.65 13.48 -8.36
C ASP A 83 -9.13 13.64 -8.74
N ASN A 84 -9.77 12.55 -9.20
CA ASN A 84 -11.17 12.54 -9.61
C ASN A 84 -12.13 12.80 -8.43
N LEU A 85 -11.85 12.22 -7.27
CA LEU A 85 -12.68 12.38 -6.06
C LEU A 85 -12.68 13.83 -5.55
N HIS A 86 -11.58 14.55 -5.77
CA HIS A 86 -11.37 15.88 -5.19
C HIS A 86 -11.25 17.00 -6.23
N GLY A 87 -11.58 16.71 -7.50
CA GLY A 87 -11.56 17.69 -8.58
C GLY A 87 -10.18 18.34 -8.79
N GLY A 88 -9.10 17.62 -8.49
CA GLY A 88 -7.72 18.14 -8.55
C GLY A 88 -7.27 18.98 -7.35
N THR A 89 -8.10 19.11 -6.30
CA THR A 89 -7.67 19.68 -5.02
C THR A 89 -7.13 18.58 -4.11
N LEU A 90 -6.08 18.86 -3.34
CA LEU A 90 -5.57 17.94 -2.32
C LEU A 90 -6.41 18.16 -1.05
N PRO A 91 -7.37 17.28 -0.73
CA PRO A 91 -8.19 17.45 0.47
C PRO A 91 -7.30 17.31 1.71
N GLU A 92 -7.62 18.08 2.74
CA GLU A 92 -7.08 17.84 4.07
C GLU A 92 -7.75 16.59 4.65
N MET A 93 -6.94 15.62 5.05
CA MET A 93 -7.36 14.44 5.80
C MET A 93 -7.28 14.77 7.29
N ILE A 94 -8.40 14.69 8.00
CA ILE A 94 -8.47 14.90 9.44
C ILE A 94 -8.96 13.63 10.12
N ILE A 95 -8.09 13.03 10.94
CA ILE A 95 -8.37 11.78 11.63
C ILE A 95 -8.34 12.03 13.14
N LYS A 96 -9.46 11.76 13.79
CA LYS A 96 -9.63 11.93 15.24
C LYS A 96 -9.75 10.58 15.91
N PHE A 97 -8.95 10.36 16.94
CA PHE A 97 -8.97 9.14 17.74
C PHE A 97 -9.57 9.44 19.11
N GLY A 98 -10.82 9.02 19.30
CA GLY A 98 -11.58 9.16 20.53
C GLY A 98 -12.05 7.81 21.06
N ASP A 99 -13.36 7.70 21.29
CA ASP A 99 -14.00 6.41 21.58
C ASP A 99 -14.14 5.57 20.29
N ARG A 100 -14.30 6.26 19.16
CA ARG A 100 -14.21 5.74 17.80
C ARG A 100 -13.14 6.49 17.00
N ILE A 101 -12.84 5.99 15.81
CA ILE A 101 -11.98 6.66 14.84
C ILE A 101 -12.88 7.41 13.87
N GLU A 102 -12.76 8.72 13.85
CA GLU A 102 -13.47 9.57 12.89
C GLU A 102 -12.47 10.02 11.83
N LEU A 103 -12.81 9.82 10.56
CA LEU A 103 -12.03 10.24 9.41
C LEU A 103 -12.87 11.21 8.59
N ASN A 104 -12.34 12.41 8.38
CA ASN A 104 -12.92 13.42 7.52
C ASN A 104 -11.97 13.68 6.35
N GLU A 105 -12.49 13.51 5.14
CA GLU A 105 -11.81 13.75 3.87
C GLU A 105 -12.68 14.72 3.05
N GLY A 106 -12.38 16.02 3.14
CA GLY A 106 -13.23 17.06 2.55
C GLY A 106 -14.68 16.99 3.07
N ASN A 107 -15.62 16.64 2.18
CA ASN A 107 -17.05 16.49 2.52
C ASN A 107 -17.44 15.06 2.94
N VAL A 108 -16.51 14.10 2.89
CA VAL A 108 -16.76 12.71 3.25
C VAL A 108 -16.37 12.51 4.70
N GLN A 109 -17.31 12.03 5.51
CA GLN A 109 -17.09 11.64 6.90
C GLN A 109 -17.32 10.14 7.06
N MET A 110 -16.36 9.47 7.67
CA MET A 110 -16.39 8.04 7.96
C MET A 110 -16.07 7.80 9.43
N GLU A 111 -16.72 6.81 10.03
CA GLU A 111 -16.46 6.36 11.40
C GLU A 111 -16.10 4.88 11.43
N PHE A 112 -15.11 4.53 12.24
CA PHE A 112 -14.65 3.16 12.42
C PHE A 112 -14.51 2.82 13.90
N ASP A 113 -14.83 1.57 14.25
CA ASP A 113 -14.54 1.00 15.56
C ASP A 113 -13.12 0.40 15.56
N TYR A 114 -12.42 0.51 16.69
CA TYR A 114 -11.09 -0.06 16.86
C TYR A 114 -11.06 -1.58 16.63
N LYS A 115 -12.16 -2.29 16.94
CA LYS A 115 -12.30 -3.74 16.71
C LYS A 115 -12.26 -4.14 15.24
N GLN A 116 -12.51 -3.19 14.33
CA GLN A 116 -12.42 -3.43 12.90
C GLN A 116 -10.98 -3.42 12.40
N ILE A 117 -10.02 -2.92 13.19
CA ILE A 117 -8.62 -2.92 12.77
C ILE A 117 -8.04 -4.33 12.88
N ILE A 118 -7.79 -4.96 11.74
CA ILE A 118 -7.20 -6.30 11.67
C ILE A 118 -5.67 -6.28 11.77
N LYS A 119 -5.02 -5.18 11.39
CA LYS A 119 -3.56 -5.10 11.34
C LYS A 119 -3.06 -3.65 11.30
N VAL A 120 -1.91 -3.41 11.90
CA VAL A 120 -1.19 -2.13 11.77
C VAL A 120 0.12 -2.34 11.04
N HIS A 121 0.31 -1.61 9.95
CA HIS A 121 1.59 -1.50 9.26
C HIS A 121 2.31 -0.23 9.69
N ASN A 122 3.49 -0.37 10.30
CA ASN A 122 4.39 0.73 10.60
C ASN A 122 5.33 0.96 9.40
N LEU A 123 5.09 2.04 8.65
CA LEU A 123 5.90 2.46 7.51
C LEU A 123 6.84 3.60 7.92
N PRO A 124 7.89 3.94 7.15
CA PRO A 124 8.79 5.03 7.50
C PRO A 124 8.08 6.34 7.89
N ASN A 125 7.16 6.83 7.08
CA ASN A 125 6.47 8.12 7.29
C ASN A 125 5.00 8.00 7.69
N LEU A 126 4.43 6.80 7.61
CA LEU A 126 3.00 6.55 7.81
C LEU A 126 2.77 5.38 8.78
N TYR A 127 1.59 5.36 9.39
CA TYR A 127 0.96 4.13 9.84
C TYR A 127 -0.20 3.81 8.89
N ALA A 128 -0.37 2.53 8.52
CA ALA A 128 -1.58 2.08 7.82
C ALA A 128 -2.34 1.10 8.72
N LEU A 129 -3.52 1.52 9.16
CA LEU A 129 -4.43 0.73 9.99
C LEU A 129 -5.39 -0.01 9.06
N MET A 130 -5.16 -1.29 8.85
CA MET A 130 -5.97 -2.13 7.97
C MET A 130 -7.32 -2.40 8.63
N ILE A 131 -8.41 -2.03 7.96
CA ILE A 131 -9.78 -2.35 8.36
C ILE A 131 -10.22 -3.68 7.72
N ASP A 132 -9.87 -3.87 6.45
CA ASP A 132 -10.03 -5.15 5.75
C ASP A 132 -8.79 -5.42 4.87
N LYS A 133 -8.91 -6.30 3.86
CA LYS A 133 -7.80 -6.61 2.94
C LYS A 133 -7.47 -5.46 1.97
N ASN A 134 -8.42 -4.58 1.68
CA ASN A 134 -8.34 -3.56 0.63
C ASN A 134 -8.52 -2.12 1.14
N GLN A 135 -8.87 -1.93 2.40
CA GLN A 135 -9.22 -0.68 3.04
C GLN A 135 -8.32 -0.48 4.26
N SER A 136 -7.67 0.67 4.29
CA SER A 136 -6.89 1.08 5.45
C SER A 136 -7.03 2.56 5.74
N ILE A 137 -6.89 2.90 7.00
CA ILE A 137 -6.80 4.27 7.48
C ILE A 137 -5.31 4.63 7.51
N ILE A 138 -4.91 5.59 6.69
CA ILE A 138 -3.54 6.09 6.63
C ILE A 138 -3.39 7.19 7.68
N VAL A 139 -2.34 7.13 8.50
CA VAL A 139 -2.04 8.11 9.54
C VAL A 139 -0.63 8.62 9.31
N ALA A 140 -0.46 9.91 9.03
CA ALA A 140 0.86 10.49 8.77
C ALA A 140 1.63 10.69 10.09
N LYS A 141 2.84 10.17 10.22
CA LYS A 141 3.63 10.30 11.45
C LYS A 141 3.99 11.75 11.79
N GLY A 142 4.15 12.60 10.77
CA GLY A 142 4.37 14.04 10.92
C GLY A 142 3.09 14.86 11.05
N GLY A 143 1.91 14.24 10.95
CA GLY A 143 0.62 14.93 10.93
C GLY A 143 -0.05 15.11 12.29
N PHE A 144 0.58 14.73 13.41
CA PHE A 144 -0.08 14.82 14.71
C PHE A 144 -0.20 16.27 15.18
N VAL A 145 -1.44 16.74 15.31
CA VAL A 145 -1.79 18.05 15.90
C VAL A 145 -2.06 17.89 17.40
N LYS A 146 -2.58 16.73 17.81
CA LYS A 146 -2.81 16.40 19.21
C LYS A 146 -2.25 15.02 19.55
N GLY A 147 -1.41 14.99 20.59
CA GLY A 147 -0.62 13.82 21.00
C GLY A 147 0.63 13.63 20.13
N THR A 148 1.48 12.68 20.51
CA THR A 148 2.73 12.36 19.80
C THR A 148 2.65 11.04 19.05
N LYS A 149 3.55 10.84 18.08
CA LYS A 149 3.63 9.58 17.31
C LYS A 149 3.95 8.39 18.22
N GLU A 150 4.75 8.57 19.27
CA GLU A 150 5.12 7.54 20.24
C GLU A 150 3.94 7.13 21.11
N GLU A 151 3.21 8.11 21.64
CA GLU A 151 2.00 7.88 22.44
C GLU A 151 0.91 7.21 21.61
N PHE A 152 0.73 7.64 20.36
CA PHE A 152 -0.22 7.03 19.44
C PHE A 152 0.13 5.55 19.17
N GLU A 153 1.40 5.24 18.96
CA GLU A 153 1.84 3.87 18.67
C GLU A 153 1.58 2.94 19.87
N LYS A 154 1.75 3.44 21.09
CA LYS A 154 1.38 2.71 22.31
C LYS A 154 -0.13 2.53 22.42
N PHE A 155 -0.89 3.61 22.23
CA PHE A 155 -2.35 3.62 22.30
C PHE A 155 -2.99 2.63 21.32
N ILE A 156 -2.57 2.64 20.06
CA ILE A 156 -3.17 1.78 19.03
C ILE A 156 -2.87 0.31 19.28
N ARG A 157 -1.67 0.00 19.81
CA ARG A 157 -1.31 -1.37 20.22
C ARG A 157 -2.14 -1.87 21.39
N GLU A 158 -2.52 -1.01 22.32
CA GLU A 158 -3.38 -1.37 23.44
C GLU A 158 -4.84 -1.57 23.02
N LYS A 159 -5.32 -0.81 22.03
CA LYS A 159 -6.71 -0.89 21.53
C LYS A 159 -7.01 -2.09 20.62
N ILE A 160 -5.98 -2.67 20.00
CA ILE A 160 -6.11 -3.79 19.05
C ILE A 160 -5.86 -5.15 19.75
N LYS A 161 -5.34 -5.14 20.98
CA LYS A 161 -5.27 -6.35 21.82
C LYS A 161 -6.66 -6.83 22.21
#